data_AF-F9CUS6-F1
#
_entry.id   AF-F9CUS6-F1
#
_cell.length_a   1.000
_cell.length_b   1.000
_cell.length_c   1.000
_cell.angle_alpha   90.00
_cell.angle_beta   90.00
_cell.angle_gamma   90.00
#
_symmetry.space_group_name_H-M   'P 1'
#
loop_
_entity.id
_entity.type
_entity.pdbx_description
1 polymer ?
#
loop_
_entity_poly.entity_id
_entity_poly.type
_entity_poly.pdbx_seq_one_letter_code
_entity_poly.pdbx_strand_id
1 'polypeptide(L)'
;MLETYYGDLSQREATLVNVLREAISAIESIKALREKPDSDSLVPIGMGTYVQTKISSSNKIILNVGAGIAMEKTYDSSINYLEARIKEIEVAIQDTTARKQDAMARLEQGKEQMNQLMQQTSEDLSG
;
A
#
# COMPACT_ATOMS: atom_id res chain seq x y z
N MET A 1 -21.86 11.28 4.29
CA MET A 1 -20.63 12.06 3.95
C MET A 1 -19.42 11.53 4.71
N LEU A 2 -19.55 11.27 6.02
CA LEU A 2 -18.49 10.64 6.83
C LEU A 2 -18.31 9.14 6.52
N GLU A 3 -19.38 8.43 6.18
CA GLU A 3 -19.34 7.01 5.79
C GLU A 3 -18.55 6.82 4.51
N THR A 4 -18.81 7.67 3.51
CA THR A 4 -18.06 7.71 2.25
C THR A 4 -16.59 8.02 2.51
N TYR A 5 -16.29 9.03 3.33
CA TYR A 5 -14.92 9.39 3.68
C TYR A 5 -14.18 8.26 4.42
N TYR A 6 -14.85 7.55 5.34
CA TYR A 6 -14.31 6.36 5.99
C TYR A 6 -14.02 5.23 4.98
N GLY A 7 -14.92 5.03 4.02
CA GLY A 7 -14.74 4.09 2.91
C GLY A 7 -13.49 4.42 2.09
N ASP A 8 -13.33 5.69 1.71
CA ASP A 8 -12.17 6.16 0.94
C ASP A 8 -10.86 5.97 1.70
N LEU A 9 -10.83 6.27 3.01
CA LEU A 9 -9.66 6.04 3.86
C LEU A 9 -9.32 4.56 3.99
N SER A 10 -10.33 3.70 4.11
CA SER A 10 -10.15 2.24 4.15
C SER A 10 -9.56 1.71 2.85
N GLN A 11 -10.07 2.18 1.71
CA GLN A 11 -9.54 1.81 0.39
C GLN A 11 -8.10 2.30 0.21
N ARG A 12 -7.81 3.54 0.64
CA ARG A 12 -6.47 4.12 0.57
C ARG A 12 -5.46 3.35 1.42
N GLU A 13 -5.82 2.98 2.64
CA GLU A 13 -4.98 2.16 3.52
C GLU A 13 -4.67 0.80 2.87
N ALA A 14 -5.69 0.13 2.31
CA ALA A 14 -5.50 -1.14 1.61
C ALA A 14 -4.53 -1.00 0.41
N THR A 15 -4.66 0.08 -0.38
CA THR A 15 -3.72 0.38 -1.46
C THR A 15 -2.30 0.58 -0.94
N LEU A 16 -2.10 1.36 0.12
CA LEU A 16 -0.78 1.59 0.71
C LEU A 16 -0.14 0.29 1.22
N VAL A 17 -0.92 -0.58 1.85
CA VAL A 17 -0.44 -1.91 2.30
C VAL A 17 0.00 -2.78 1.12
N ASN A 18 -0.71 -2.73 0.00
CA ASN A 18 -0.30 -3.47 -1.21
C ASN A 18 1.02 -2.93 -1.77
N VAL A 19 1.18 -1.61 -1.84
CA VAL A 19 2.44 -0.97 -2.30
C VAL A 19 3.60 -1.30 -1.36
N LEU A 20 3.36 -1.33 -0.03
CA LEU A 20 4.35 -1.76 0.95
C LEU A 20 4.84 -3.20 0.67
N ARG A 21 3.90 -4.13 0.45
CA ARG A 21 4.22 -5.54 0.13
C ARG A 21 5.00 -5.67 -1.16
N GLU A 22 4.66 -4.88 -2.17
CA GLU A 22 5.37 -4.84 -3.45
C GLU A 22 6.82 -4.37 -3.27
N ALA A 23 7.04 -3.28 -2.51
CA ALA A 23 8.37 -2.76 -2.22
C ALA A 23 9.24 -3.78 -1.46
N ILE A 24 8.67 -4.47 -0.45
CA ILE A 24 9.36 -5.54 0.28
C ILE A 24 9.72 -6.70 -0.67
N SER A 25 8.77 -7.13 -1.50
CA SER A 25 8.99 -8.21 -2.47
C SER A 25 10.09 -7.86 -3.49
N ALA A 26 10.17 -6.60 -3.91
CA ALA A 26 11.23 -6.11 -4.78
C ALA A 26 12.61 -6.19 -4.12
N ILE A 27 12.73 -5.80 -2.83
CA ILE A 27 13.97 -5.95 -2.06
C ILE A 27 14.39 -7.41 -1.99
N GLU A 28 13.48 -8.31 -1.63
CA GLU A 28 13.77 -9.75 -1.54
C GLU A 28 14.17 -10.34 -2.90
N SER A 29 13.55 -9.87 -3.99
CA SER A 29 13.93 -10.27 -5.35
C SER A 29 15.36 -9.82 -5.70
N ILE A 30 15.75 -8.59 -5.33
CA ILE A 30 17.12 -8.09 -5.54
C ILE A 30 18.14 -8.90 -4.72
N LYS A 31 17.79 -9.28 -3.48
CA LYS A 31 18.64 -10.13 -2.64
C LYS A 31 18.80 -11.53 -3.25
N ALA A 32 17.72 -12.15 -3.71
CA ALA A 32 17.78 -13.45 -4.38
C ALA A 32 18.64 -13.42 -5.66
N LEU A 33 18.53 -12.35 -6.45
CA LEU A 33 19.38 -12.12 -7.62
C LEU A 33 20.86 -11.99 -7.27
N ARG A 34 21.19 -11.40 -6.11
CA ARG A 34 22.58 -11.32 -5.63
C ARG A 34 23.17 -12.69 -5.35
N GLU A 35 22.39 -13.61 -4.80
CA GLU A 35 22.83 -14.97 -4.51
C GLU A 35 22.99 -15.83 -5.78
N LYS A 36 22.15 -15.57 -6.79
CA LYS A 36 22.15 -16.29 -8.08
C LYS A 36 22.14 -15.29 -9.24
N PRO A 37 23.27 -14.62 -9.51
CA PRO A 37 23.34 -13.55 -10.52
C PRO A 37 23.21 -14.07 -11.96
N ASP A 38 23.55 -15.34 -12.18
CA ASP A 38 23.33 -16.06 -13.44
C ASP A 38 22.38 -17.24 -13.19
N SER A 39 21.17 -17.16 -13.73
CA SER A 39 20.14 -18.18 -13.51
C SER A 39 19.17 -18.28 -14.68
N ASP A 40 18.69 -19.49 -14.96
CA ASP A 40 17.55 -19.68 -15.85
C ASP A 40 16.26 -19.21 -15.13
N SER A 41 15.39 -18.52 -15.86
CA SER A 41 14.16 -17.93 -15.32
C SER A 41 13.03 -17.98 -16.34
N LEU A 42 11.79 -17.84 -15.85
CA LEU A 42 10.59 -17.73 -16.67
C LEU A 42 10.03 -16.32 -16.56
N VAL A 43 9.83 -15.67 -17.70
CA VAL A 43 9.15 -14.37 -17.77
C VAL A 43 7.70 -14.59 -18.19
N PRO A 44 6.70 -14.21 -17.38
CA PRO A 44 5.30 -14.34 -17.75
C PRO A 44 4.95 -13.36 -18.88
N ILE A 45 4.23 -13.84 -19.90
CA ILE A 45 3.74 -13.02 -21.03
C ILE A 45 2.21 -12.96 -21.13
N GLY A 46 1.49 -13.53 -20.15
CA GLY A 46 0.03 -13.43 -20.02
C GLY A 46 -0.70 -14.78 -20.09
N MET A 47 -1.95 -14.86 -19.61
CA MET A 47 -2.81 -16.07 -19.64
C MET A 47 -2.14 -17.37 -19.15
N GLY A 48 -1.21 -17.28 -18.18
CA GLY A 48 -0.46 -18.43 -17.68
C GLY A 48 0.62 -18.95 -18.63
N THR A 49 1.04 -18.16 -19.63
CA THR A 49 2.12 -18.48 -20.56
C THR A 49 3.42 -17.77 -20.19
N TYR A 50 4.54 -18.44 -20.48
CA TYR A 50 5.88 -18.02 -20.05
C TYR A 50 6.90 -18.17 -21.16
N VAL A 51 7.90 -17.31 -21.18
CA VAL A 51 9.10 -17.44 -22.02
C VAL A 51 10.28 -17.82 -21.14
N GLN A 52 11.03 -18.84 -21.56
CA GLN A 52 12.29 -19.19 -20.91
C GLN A 52 13.36 -18.16 -21.23
N THR A 53 14.06 -17.70 -20.20
CA THR A 53 15.10 -16.69 -20.30
C THR A 53 16.28 -17.08 -19.42
N LYS A 54 17.42 -16.44 -19.66
CA LYS A 54 18.54 -16.45 -18.74
C LYS A 54 18.72 -15.05 -18.18
N ILE A 55 18.70 -14.94 -16.86
CA ILE A 55 19.11 -13.74 -16.16
C ILE A 55 20.63 -13.76 -16.11
N SER A 56 21.26 -12.66 -16.52
CA SER A 56 22.66 -12.38 -16.25
C SER A 56 22.74 -10.97 -15.68
N SER A 57 22.92 -10.90 -14.36
CA SER A 57 22.83 -9.65 -13.64
C SER A 57 24.21 -9.06 -13.33
N SER A 58 24.42 -7.81 -13.73
CA SER A 58 25.69 -7.09 -13.58
C SER A 58 25.82 -6.33 -12.25
N ASN A 59 25.14 -6.79 -11.18
CA ASN A 59 24.98 -6.07 -9.92
C ASN A 59 24.26 -4.71 -10.07
N LYS A 60 23.48 -4.55 -11.14
CA LYS A 60 22.73 -3.32 -11.43
C LYS A 60 21.26 -3.60 -11.69
N ILE A 61 20.42 -2.64 -11.32
CA ILE A 61 18.97 -2.66 -11.47
C ILE A 61 18.54 -1.31 -12.05
N ILE A 62 17.59 -1.36 -12.98
CA ILE A 62 16.91 -0.16 -13.47
C ILE A 62 15.76 0.15 -12.51
N LEU A 63 15.84 1.31 -11.86
CA LEU A 63 14.88 1.74 -10.86
C LEU A 63 14.10 2.94 -11.37
N ASN A 64 12.78 2.82 -11.40
CA ASN A 64 11.90 3.96 -11.68
C ASN A 64 11.86 4.90 -10.47
N VAL A 65 12.18 6.18 -10.69
CA VAL A 65 12.21 7.21 -9.65
C VAL A 65 11.07 8.23 -9.78
N GLY A 66 10.17 8.04 -10.74
CA GLY A 66 9.02 8.90 -11.01
C GLY A 66 9.24 9.85 -12.18
N ALA A 67 8.17 10.59 -12.53
CA ALA A 67 8.18 11.59 -13.61
C ALA A 67 8.69 11.08 -14.98
N GLY A 68 8.53 9.78 -15.26
CA GLY A 68 9.03 9.16 -16.49
C GLY A 68 10.53 8.89 -16.51
N ILE A 69 11.21 9.02 -15.37
CA ILE A 69 12.66 8.84 -15.24
C ILE A 69 12.97 7.51 -14.56
N ALA A 70 13.89 6.75 -15.15
CA ALA A 70 14.48 5.57 -14.55
C ALA A 70 16.00 5.72 -14.48
N MET A 71 16.61 5.20 -13.42
CA MET A 71 18.04 5.25 -13.19
C MET A 71 18.61 3.86 -12.99
N GLU A 72 19.78 3.60 -13.55
CA GLU A 72 20.56 2.41 -13.26
C GLU A 72 21.27 2.60 -11.91
N LYS A 73 21.06 1.67 -10.98
CA LYS A 73 21.65 1.69 -9.63
C LYS A 73 22.23 0.33 -9.29
N THR A 74 23.21 0.31 -8.39
CA THR A 74 23.70 -0.95 -7.80
C THR A 74 22.60 -1.62 -6.97
N TYR A 75 22.78 -2.90 -6.63
CA TYR A 75 21.83 -3.57 -5.73
C TYR A 75 21.71 -2.86 -4.38
N ASP A 76 22.82 -2.52 -3.72
CA ASP A 76 22.79 -1.84 -2.42
C ASP A 76 22.10 -0.47 -2.52
N SER A 77 22.42 0.32 -3.56
CA SER A 77 21.75 1.61 -3.75
C SER A 77 20.26 1.47 -4.04
N SER A 78 19.84 0.39 -4.72
CA SER A 78 18.44 0.11 -5.00
C SER A 78 17.69 -0.32 -3.74
N ILE A 79 18.28 -1.20 -2.93
CA ILE A 79 17.72 -1.65 -1.65
C ILE A 79 17.55 -0.44 -0.71
N ASN A 80 18.60 0.38 -0.53
CA ASN A 80 18.54 1.56 0.33
C ASN A 80 17.44 2.55 -0.11
N TYR A 81 17.25 2.71 -1.43
CA TYR A 81 16.17 3.56 -1.96
C TYR A 81 14.79 2.98 -1.64
N LEU A 82 14.59 1.68 -1.84
CA LEU A 82 13.32 1.00 -1.54
C LEU A 82 13.03 1.01 -0.04
N GLU A 83 14.03 0.84 0.83
CA GLU A 83 13.89 0.96 2.28
C GLU A 83 13.48 2.37 2.73
N ALA A 84 14.05 3.42 2.11
CA ALA A 84 13.62 4.79 2.36
C ALA A 84 12.15 4.99 1.95
N ARG A 85 11.75 4.46 0.79
CA ARG A 85 10.37 4.51 0.32
C ARG A 85 9.41 3.73 1.23
N ILE A 86 9.83 2.57 1.76
CA ILE A 86 9.07 1.79 2.72
C ILE A 86 8.74 2.63 3.95
N LYS A 87 9.73 3.34 4.52
CA LYS A 87 9.50 4.23 5.68
C LYS A 87 8.47 5.32 5.38
N GLU A 88 8.51 5.93 4.18
CA GLU A 88 7.50 6.90 3.76
C GLU A 88 6.10 6.28 3.69
N ILE A 89 5.98 5.06 3.15
CA ILE A 89 4.72 4.33 3.05
C ILE A 89 4.19 3.97 4.44
N GLU A 90 5.05 3.52 5.37
CA GLU A 90 4.67 3.20 6.74
C GLU A 90 4.08 4.41 7.48
N VAL A 91 4.71 5.58 7.35
CA VAL A 91 4.17 6.84 7.89
C VAL A 91 2.81 7.17 7.25
N ALA A 92 2.69 7.03 5.92
CA ALA A 92 1.43 7.28 5.22
C ALA A 92 0.30 6.31 5.65
N ILE A 93 0.63 5.05 5.96
CA ILE A 93 -0.32 4.08 6.52
C ILE A 93 -0.75 4.55 7.91
N GLN A 94 0.18 4.85 8.81
CA GLN A 94 -0.11 5.32 10.17
C GLN A 94 -1.04 6.54 10.17
N ASP A 95 -0.73 7.55 9.34
CA ASP A 95 -1.55 8.75 9.20
C ASP A 95 -2.95 8.43 8.66
N THR A 96 -3.05 7.53 7.68
CA THR A 96 -4.34 7.12 7.09
C THR A 96 -5.17 6.35 8.11
N THR A 97 -4.56 5.44 8.86
CA THR A 97 -5.21 4.68 9.94
C THR A 97 -5.74 5.62 11.03
N ALA A 98 -4.95 6.60 11.47
CA ALA A 98 -5.36 7.56 12.48
C ALA A 98 -6.57 8.41 12.02
N ARG A 99 -6.54 8.92 10.79
CA ARG A 99 -7.69 9.64 10.19
C ARG A 99 -8.92 8.76 10.06
N LYS A 100 -8.72 7.48 9.73
CA LYS A 100 -9.80 6.50 9.60
C LYS A 100 -10.47 6.25 10.96
N GLN A 101 -9.69 6.12 12.02
CA GLN A 101 -10.19 5.97 13.39
C GLN A 101 -10.96 7.22 13.86
N ASP A 102 -10.47 8.44 13.57
CA ASP A 102 -11.20 9.68 13.86
C ASP A 102 -12.56 9.73 13.12
N ALA A 103 -12.59 9.36 11.84
CA ALA A 103 -13.83 9.28 11.08
C ALA A 103 -14.82 8.27 11.68
N MET A 104 -14.35 7.10 12.14
CA MET A 104 -15.19 6.12 12.83
C MET A 104 -15.77 6.67 14.14
N ALA A 105 -14.94 7.32 14.96
CA ALA A 105 -15.39 7.87 16.23
C ALA A 105 -16.49 8.92 16.05
N ARG A 106 -16.36 9.78 15.05
CA ARG A 106 -17.39 10.78 14.70
C ARG A 106 -18.68 10.14 14.18
N LEU A 107 -18.57 9.06 13.39
CA LEU A 107 -19.74 8.31 12.93
C LEU A 107 -20.51 7.71 14.09
N GLU A 108 -19.80 7.12 15.06
CA GLU A 108 -20.44 6.51 16.23
C GLU A 108 -21.12 7.56 17.10
N GLN A 109 -20.43 8.67 17.38
CA GLN A 109 -21.02 9.81 18.10
C GLN A 109 -22.28 10.35 17.40
N GLY A 110 -22.26 10.47 16.07
CA GLY A 110 -23.42 10.91 15.31
C GLY A 110 -24.62 9.96 15.41
N LYS A 111 -24.37 8.65 15.42
CA LYS A 111 -25.42 7.63 15.62
C LYS A 111 -26.02 7.69 17.02
N GLU A 112 -25.18 7.83 18.05
CA GLU A 112 -25.64 7.95 19.43
C GLU A 112 -26.54 9.16 19.62
N GLN A 113 -26.14 10.33 19.10
CA GLN A 113 -26.96 11.56 19.15
C GLN A 113 -28.29 11.39 18.41
N MET A 114 -28.29 10.76 17.24
CA MET A 114 -29.51 10.48 16.49
C MET A 114 -30.47 9.57 17.27
N ASN A 115 -29.94 8.51 17.91
CA ASN A 115 -30.73 7.60 18.72
C ASN A 115 -31.37 8.32 19.93
N GLN A 116 -30.64 9.22 20.59
CA GLN A 116 -31.18 10.03 21.70
C GLN A 116 -32.31 10.95 21.25
N LEU A 117 -32.14 11.64 20.12
CA LEU A 117 -33.18 12.51 19.54
C LEU A 117 -34.44 11.71 19.14
N MET A 118 -34.27 10.52 18.56
CA MET A 118 -35.39 9.65 18.21
C MET A 118 -36.17 9.19 19.45
N GLN A 119 -35.49 8.83 20.55
CA GLN A 119 -36.14 8.46 21.81
C GLN A 119 -36.95 9.62 22.40
N GLN A 120 -36.36 10.82 22.48
CA GLN A 120 -37.04 12.02 22.98
C GLN A 120 -38.28 12.38 22.16
N THR A 121 -38.18 12.33 20.83
CA THR A 121 -39.31 12.64 19.94
C THR A 121 -40.43 11.60 20.05
N SER A 122 -40.07 10.34 20.32
CA SER A 122 -41.06 9.25 20.51
C SER A 122 -41.83 9.41 21.82
N GLU A 123 -41.16 9.85 22.89
CA GLU A 123 -41.79 10.13 24.18
C GLU A 123 -42.73 11.35 24.10
N ASP A 124 -42.34 12.42 23.40
CA ASP A 124 -43.17 13.62 23.18
C ASP A 124 -44.41 13.36 22.32
N LEU A 125 -44.37 12.41 21.38
CA LEU A 125 -45.52 12.02 20.54
C LEU A 125 -46.48 11.05 21.24
N SER A 126 -46.08 10.47 22.37
CA SER A 126 -46.85 9.47 23.12
C SER A 126 -47.55 10.04 24.36
N GLY A 127 -47.33 11.32 24.69
CA GLY A 127 -47.99 12.07 25.76
C GLY A 127 -49.06 13.03 25.25
#